data_AF-I9QKS1-F1
#
_entry.id   AF-I9QKS1-F1
#
_cell.length_a   1.000
_cell.length_b   1.000
_cell.length_c   1.000
_cell.angle_alpha   90.00
_cell.angle_beta   90.00
_cell.angle_gamma   90.00
#
_symmetry.space_group_name_H-M   'P 1'
#
loop_
_entity.id
_entity.type
_entity.pdbx_description
1 polymer ?
#
loop_
_entity_poly.entity_id
_entity_poly.type
_entity_poly.pdbx_seq_one_letter_code
_entity_poly.pdbx_strand_id
1 'polypeptide(L)'
;MRFFLFFYFLFYFLGVSLHALSPLENQEFLISYRLKIVDSRVMGEEYSVSKPIVSRIKTAPYVLDYHCSIITRNLPDLKNPLLQTKLERFLLEIALKKEKERVIDCILKSQVAITHYDHSYKNGTTTTSILNLKALSVRASLVGDALFLDIFRKEEE
;
A
#
# COMPACT_ATOMS: atom_id res chain seq x y z
N MET A 1 -12.48 24.90 44.69
CA MET A 1 -12.01 23.54 44.33
C MET A 1 -12.74 22.92 43.12
N ARG A 2 -14.06 23.12 42.94
CA ARG A 2 -14.80 22.58 41.76
C ARG A 2 -14.33 23.12 40.39
N PHE A 3 -13.85 24.35 40.32
CA PHE A 3 -13.39 24.97 39.08
C PHE A 3 -12.06 24.38 38.55
N PHE A 4 -11.14 24.01 39.46
CA PHE A 4 -9.85 23.39 39.11
C PHE A 4 -10.01 21.95 38.58
N LEU A 5 -10.98 21.21 39.12
CA LEU A 5 -11.32 19.87 38.62
C LEU A 5 -11.92 19.92 37.22
N PHE A 6 -12.68 20.97 36.89
CA PHE A 6 -13.26 21.14 35.56
C PHE A 6 -12.17 21.39 34.50
N PHE A 7 -11.18 22.24 34.79
CA PHE A 7 -10.03 22.43 33.91
C PHE A 7 -9.19 21.16 33.76
N TYR A 8 -8.98 20.40 34.83
CA TYR A 8 -8.25 19.13 34.75
C TYR A 8 -8.98 18.11 33.84
N PHE A 9 -10.31 18.01 33.96
CA PHE A 9 -11.12 17.17 33.07
C PHE A 9 -11.11 17.66 31.62
N LEU A 10 -11.15 18.97 31.40
CA LEU A 10 -11.10 19.57 30.06
C LEU A 10 -9.75 19.32 29.38
N PHE A 11 -8.64 19.49 30.12
CA PHE A 11 -7.30 19.17 29.64
C PHE A 11 -7.07 17.66 29.44
N TYR A 12 -7.69 16.81 30.26
CA TYR A 12 -7.63 15.37 30.07
C TYR A 12 -8.34 14.94 28.78
N PHE A 13 -9.54 15.47 28.50
CA PHE A 13 -10.25 15.20 27.24
C PHE A 13 -9.59 15.83 26.01
N LEU A 14 -9.03 17.05 26.13
CA LEU A 14 -8.27 17.69 25.06
C LEU A 14 -6.94 16.98 24.78
N GLY A 15 -6.28 16.43 25.80
CA GLY A 15 -5.04 15.67 25.66
C GLY A 15 -5.22 14.32 24.96
N VAL A 16 -6.39 13.70 25.06
CA VAL A 16 -6.70 12.43 24.38
C VAL A 16 -6.99 12.62 22.89
N SER A 17 -7.44 13.81 22.48
CA SER A 17 -7.93 14.06 21.12
C SER A 17 -6.86 14.42 20.07
N LEU A 18 -5.57 14.36 20.44
CA LEU A 18 -4.44 14.71 19.57
C LEU A 18 -3.51 13.50 19.33
N HIS A 19 -4.08 12.30 19.17
CA HIS A 19 -3.38 11.26 18.40
C HIS A 19 -3.47 11.65 16.93
N ALA A 20 -2.63 12.61 16.52
CA ALA A 20 -2.30 12.76 15.12
C ALA A 20 -1.75 11.38 14.69
N LEU A 21 -2.57 10.63 13.93
CA LEU A 21 -2.15 9.39 13.27
C LEU A 21 -0.76 9.65 12.70
N SER A 22 0.21 8.83 13.12
CA SER A 22 1.59 9.06 12.73
C SER A 22 1.65 9.15 11.20
N PRO A 23 2.51 9.99 10.61
CA PRO A 23 2.60 10.13 9.16
C PRO A 23 3.01 8.81 8.49
N LEU A 24 3.33 7.76 9.25
CA LEU A 24 3.69 6.44 8.76
C LEU A 24 2.58 5.41 8.95
N GLU A 25 1.41 5.80 9.43
CA GLU A 25 0.29 4.90 9.66
C GLU A 25 -0.90 5.19 8.76
N ASN A 26 -1.56 4.12 8.34
CA ASN A 26 -2.87 4.14 7.71
C ASN A 26 -2.95 4.99 6.43
N GLN A 27 -1.86 5.12 5.69
CA GLN A 27 -1.87 5.83 4.41
C GLN A 27 -2.42 4.94 3.31
N GLU A 28 -3.28 5.50 2.47
CA GLU A 28 -3.85 4.79 1.32
C GLU A 28 -2.96 4.96 0.07
N PHE A 29 -2.77 3.86 -0.64
CA PHE A 29 -2.04 3.77 -1.90
C PHE A 29 -2.87 3.00 -2.93
N LEU A 30 -2.62 3.30 -4.19
CA LEU A 30 -3.04 2.50 -5.34
C LEU A 30 -1.81 1.78 -5.88
N ILE A 31 -1.89 0.45 -5.88
CA ILE A 31 -0.82 -0.42 -6.37
C ILE A 31 -1.31 -1.19 -7.59
N SER A 32 -0.58 -1.11 -8.69
CA SER A 32 -0.83 -1.87 -9.92
C SER A 32 0.43 -2.54 -10.42
N TYR A 33 0.27 -3.67 -11.08
CA TYR A 33 1.38 -4.44 -11.61
C TYR A 33 1.06 -5.05 -12.96
N ARG A 34 2.01 -4.97 -13.90
CA ARG A 34 1.90 -5.57 -15.22
C ARG A 34 3.21 -6.25 -15.59
N LEU A 35 3.11 -7.51 -16.01
CA LEU A 35 4.23 -8.30 -16.49
C LEU A 35 3.94 -8.78 -17.92
N LYS A 36 4.85 -8.50 -18.84
CA LYS A 36 4.80 -8.95 -20.23
C LYS A 36 5.82 -10.06 -20.45
N ILE A 37 5.34 -11.22 -20.86
CA ILE A 37 6.14 -12.40 -21.18
C ILE A 37 6.00 -12.66 -22.68
N VAL A 38 7.12 -12.86 -23.36
CA VAL A 38 7.17 -13.26 -24.78
C VAL A 38 8.05 -14.50 -24.88
N ASP A 39 7.54 -15.58 -25.45
CA ASP A 39 8.25 -16.85 -25.63
C ASP A 39 8.92 -17.35 -24.33
N SER A 40 8.14 -17.31 -23.24
CA SER A 40 8.58 -17.68 -21.88
C SER A 40 9.70 -16.81 -21.28
N ARG A 41 9.98 -15.63 -21.87
CA ARG A 41 10.95 -14.66 -21.35
C ARG A 41 10.24 -13.39 -20.90
N VAL A 42 10.63 -12.86 -19.74
CA VAL A 42 10.16 -11.57 -19.26
C VAL A 42 10.73 -10.47 -20.15
N MET A 43 9.85 -9.74 -20.84
CA MET A 43 10.23 -8.66 -21.76
C MET A 43 9.93 -7.28 -21.21
N GLY A 44 9.08 -7.17 -20.19
CA GLY A 44 8.74 -5.90 -19.57
C GLY A 44 7.97 -6.09 -18.28
N GLU A 45 8.28 -5.24 -17.31
CA GLU A 45 7.65 -5.21 -16.00
C GLU A 45 7.33 -3.75 -15.64
N GLU A 46 6.11 -3.52 -15.20
CA GLU A 46 5.65 -2.22 -14.73
C GLU A 46 5.02 -2.37 -13.35
N TYR A 47 5.60 -1.71 -12.35
CA TYR A 47 5.10 -1.65 -11.00
C TYR A 47 4.87 -0.19 -10.62
N SER A 48 3.64 0.13 -10.23
CA SER A 48 3.25 1.50 -9.89
C SER A 48 2.68 1.56 -8.49
N VAL A 49 3.15 2.55 -7.73
CA VAL A 49 2.65 2.93 -6.41
C VAL A 49 2.31 4.41 -6.48
N SER A 50 1.06 4.74 -6.20
CA SER A 50 0.58 6.12 -6.24
C SER A 50 -0.37 6.40 -5.08
N LYS A 51 -0.50 7.68 -4.70
CA LYS A 51 -1.51 8.11 -3.74
C LYS A 51 -2.81 8.44 -4.48
N PRO A 52 -3.98 8.00 -3.99
CA PRO A 52 -5.24 8.40 -4.59
C PRO A 52 -5.50 9.89 -4.32
N ILE A 53 -6.11 10.59 -5.29
CA ILE A 53 -6.51 12.01 -5.14
C ILE A 53 -7.56 12.16 -4.03
N VAL A 54 -8.46 11.19 -3.94
CA VAL A 54 -9.48 11.07 -2.88
C VAL A 54 -9.47 9.63 -2.40
N SER A 55 -9.58 9.42 -1.08
CA SER A 55 -9.60 8.08 -0.49
C SER A 55 -10.68 7.21 -1.14
N ARG A 56 -10.29 6.08 -1.75
CA ARG A 56 -11.24 5.17 -2.39
C ARG A 56 -11.90 4.28 -1.35
N ILE A 57 -11.15 3.85 -0.34
CA ILE A 57 -11.64 2.99 0.73
C ILE A 57 -12.78 3.66 1.52
N LYS A 58 -12.71 4.99 1.71
CA LYS A 58 -13.75 5.73 2.44
C LYS A 58 -14.96 6.12 1.58
N THR A 59 -14.81 6.11 0.25
CA THR A 59 -15.83 6.68 -0.67
C THR A 59 -16.67 5.64 -1.40
N ALA A 60 -16.29 4.37 -1.37
CA ALA A 60 -17.05 3.28 -1.97
C ALA A 60 -17.02 2.03 -1.05
N PRO A 61 -17.91 1.04 -1.26
CA PRO A 61 -17.90 -0.19 -0.47
C PRO A 61 -16.66 -1.02 -0.85
N TYR A 62 -15.58 -0.78 -0.11
CA TYR A 62 -14.37 -1.59 -0.17
C TYR A 62 -14.31 -2.43 1.10
N VAL A 63 -14.14 -3.74 0.93
CA VAL A 63 -14.00 -4.69 2.02
C VAL A 63 -12.53 -5.05 2.17
N LEU A 64 -12.07 -5.17 3.41
CA LEU A 64 -10.74 -5.70 3.70
C LEU A 64 -10.71 -7.17 3.27
N ASP A 65 -9.85 -7.49 2.31
CA ASP A 65 -9.74 -8.83 1.77
C ASP A 65 -8.57 -9.60 2.40
N TYR A 66 -7.42 -8.94 2.56
CA TYR A 66 -6.22 -9.56 3.12
C TYR A 66 -5.38 -8.59 3.93
N HIS A 67 -4.81 -9.07 5.04
CA HIS A 67 -3.82 -8.36 5.84
C HIS A 67 -2.47 -9.06 5.72
N CYS A 68 -1.41 -8.30 5.50
CA CYS A 68 -0.06 -8.84 5.43
C CYS A 68 0.97 -7.98 6.15
N SER A 69 2.02 -8.62 6.64
CA SER A 69 3.16 -7.97 7.27
C SER A 69 4.47 -8.34 6.57
N ILE A 70 5.27 -7.35 6.24
CA ILE A 70 6.56 -7.48 5.57
C ILE A 70 7.63 -6.90 6.48
N ILE A 71 8.54 -7.74 6.98
CA ILE A 71 9.72 -7.27 7.71
C ILE A 71 10.68 -6.61 6.72
N THR A 72 10.73 -5.29 6.72
CA THR A 72 11.62 -4.49 5.87
C THR A 72 13.05 -4.57 6.39
N ARG A 73 14.02 -4.81 5.51
CA ARG A 73 15.44 -4.78 5.89
C ARG A 73 16.07 -3.50 5.35
N ASN A 74 16.78 -2.77 6.21
CA ASN A 74 17.54 -1.57 5.85
C ASN A 74 16.67 -0.42 5.32
N LEU A 75 15.55 -0.10 5.97
CA LEU A 75 14.92 1.20 5.71
C LEU A 75 15.86 2.34 6.19
N PRO A 76 15.76 3.54 5.61
CA PRO A 76 16.53 4.69 6.06
C PRO A 76 16.31 4.87 7.57
N ASP A 77 17.40 5.00 8.33
CA ASP A 77 17.34 5.10 9.78
C ASP A 77 16.52 6.34 10.18
N LEU A 78 15.33 6.07 10.72
CA LEU A 78 14.36 7.06 11.19
C LEU A 78 14.86 7.84 12.42
N LYS A 79 16.01 7.46 13.01
CA LYS A 79 16.58 8.11 14.19
C LYS A 79 17.13 9.52 13.96
N ASN A 80 17.19 10.01 12.72
CA ASN A 80 17.62 11.39 12.45
C ASN A 80 16.40 12.35 12.35
N PRO A 81 16.15 13.20 13.37
CA PRO A 81 14.94 14.03 13.46
C PRO A 81 14.81 15.10 12.37
N LEU A 82 15.90 15.46 11.69
CA LEU A 82 15.87 16.44 10.58
C LEU A 82 15.48 15.80 9.23
N LEU A 83 15.84 14.54 9.02
CA LEU A 83 15.38 13.76 7.86
C LEU A 83 13.93 13.29 8.03
N GLN A 84 13.53 13.10 9.29
CA GLN A 84 12.25 12.58 9.71
C GLN A 84 11.06 13.33 9.07
N THR A 85 10.92 14.64 9.27
CA THR A 85 9.70 15.36 8.87
C THR A 85 9.44 15.46 7.35
N LYS A 86 10.48 15.50 6.51
CA LYS A 86 10.31 15.58 5.05
C LYS A 86 10.26 14.21 4.39
N LEU A 87 11.06 13.26 4.90
CA LEU A 87 11.13 11.91 4.35
C LEU A 87 9.94 11.07 4.79
N GLU A 88 9.42 11.26 6.01
CA GLU A 88 8.27 10.52 6.55
C GLU A 88 7.08 10.43 5.59
N ARG A 89 6.79 11.53 4.86
CA ARG A 89 5.69 11.57 3.90
C ARG A 89 5.86 10.62 2.70
N PHE A 90 7.10 10.25 2.39
CA PHE A 90 7.48 9.38 1.27
C PHE A 90 8.05 8.04 1.71
N LEU A 91 8.37 7.84 3.01
CA LEU A 91 8.98 6.61 3.50
C LEU A 91 8.14 5.38 3.20
N LEU A 92 6.82 5.46 3.37
CA LEU A 92 5.92 4.37 3.01
C LEU A 92 5.98 4.05 1.51
N GLU A 93 6.00 5.07 0.66
CA GLU A 93 6.12 4.89 -0.78
C GLU A 93 7.47 4.26 -1.16
N ILE A 94 8.55 4.70 -0.52
CA ILE A 94 9.89 4.13 -0.69
C ILE A 94 9.90 2.67 -0.23
N ALA A 95 9.30 2.36 0.92
CA ALA A 95 9.21 0.99 1.44
C ALA A 95 8.42 0.07 0.49
N LEU A 96 7.27 0.53 0.01
CA LEU A 96 6.43 -0.18 -0.97
C LEU A 96 7.15 -0.42 -2.31
N LYS A 97 8.00 0.53 -2.73
CA LYS A 97 8.83 0.38 -3.94
C LYS A 97 10.02 -0.54 -3.73
N LYS A 98 10.67 -0.48 -2.56
CA LYS A 98 11.84 -1.29 -2.23
C LYS A 98 11.46 -2.76 -2.02
N GLU A 99 10.35 -3.03 -1.37
CA GLU A 99 9.87 -4.40 -1.07
C GLU A 99 8.93 -4.94 -2.17
N LYS A 100 9.03 -4.42 -3.41
CA LYS A 100 8.15 -4.72 -4.56
C LYS A 100 7.70 -6.18 -4.64
N GLU A 101 8.65 -7.12 -4.68
CA GLU A 101 8.33 -8.55 -4.85
C GLU A 101 7.46 -9.10 -3.72
N ARG A 102 7.71 -8.66 -2.47
CA ARG A 102 6.97 -9.12 -1.30
C ARG A 102 5.61 -8.44 -1.21
N VAL A 103 5.51 -7.19 -1.66
CA VAL A 103 4.23 -6.49 -1.81
C VAL A 103 3.36 -7.19 -2.84
N ILE A 104 3.92 -7.57 -3.99
CA ILE A 104 3.22 -8.33 -5.03
C ILE A 104 2.76 -9.69 -4.48
N ASP A 105 3.63 -10.44 -3.78
CA ASP A 105 3.24 -11.71 -3.15
C ASP A 105 2.07 -11.55 -2.16
N CYS A 106 2.07 -10.49 -1.35
CA CYS A 106 0.93 -10.17 -0.49
C CYS A 106 -0.35 -9.90 -1.29
N ILE A 107 -0.25 -9.12 -2.37
CA ILE A 107 -1.39 -8.79 -3.24
C ILE A 107 -1.95 -10.04 -3.91
N LEU A 108 -1.09 -10.96 -4.37
CA LEU A 108 -1.51 -12.19 -5.01
C LEU A 108 -2.29 -13.11 -4.05
N LYS A 109 -2.04 -13.03 -2.74
CA LYS A 109 -2.80 -13.78 -1.73
C LYS A 109 -4.24 -13.28 -1.54
N SER A 110 -4.51 -12.04 -1.94
CA SER A 110 -5.82 -11.39 -1.83
C SER A 110 -6.84 -11.84 -2.92
N GLN A 111 -6.72 -13.08 -3.42
CA GLN A 111 -7.55 -13.67 -4.48
C GLN A 111 -7.84 -12.72 -5.68
N VAL A 112 -6.88 -11.85 -6.00
CA VAL A 112 -7.09 -10.77 -6.96
C VAL A 112 -7.26 -11.37 -8.34
N ALA A 113 -8.26 -10.90 -9.08
CA ALA A 113 -8.46 -11.29 -10.47
C ALA A 113 -7.24 -10.87 -11.33
N ILE A 114 -6.45 -11.86 -11.71
CA ILE A 114 -5.36 -11.70 -12.67
C ILE A 114 -5.99 -11.79 -14.06
N THR A 115 -5.84 -10.73 -14.87
CA THR A 115 -6.18 -10.86 -16.29
C THR A 115 -4.97 -11.35 -17.05
N HIS A 116 -5.16 -12.49 -17.73
CA HIS A 116 -4.16 -13.11 -18.59
C HIS A 116 -4.61 -12.95 -20.05
N TYR A 117 -3.76 -12.34 -20.87
CA TYR A 117 -4.01 -12.17 -22.29
C TYR A 117 -2.99 -12.97 -23.08
N ASP A 118 -3.44 -14.00 -23.78
CA ASP A 118 -2.63 -14.76 -24.74
C ASP A 118 -2.90 -14.27 -26.16
N HIS A 119 -1.88 -13.65 -26.77
CA HIS A 119 -1.88 -13.34 -28.20
C HIS A 119 -0.89 -14.26 -28.91
N SER A 120 -1.42 -15.19 -29.72
CA SER A 120 -0.65 -15.98 -30.68
C SER A 120 -0.83 -15.37 -32.07
N TYR A 121 0.22 -14.79 -32.65
CA TYR A 121 0.15 -14.24 -34.01
C TYR A 121 0.20 -15.37 -35.05
N LYS A 122 -0.73 -15.37 -36.02
CA LYS A 122 -0.87 -16.45 -37.02
C LYS A 122 0.30 -16.64 -38.00
N ASN A 123 1.34 -15.79 -37.95
CA ASN A 123 2.46 -15.81 -38.90
C ASN A 123 3.84 -16.09 -38.26
N GLY A 124 3.88 -16.48 -36.98
CA GLY A 124 5.10 -16.90 -36.28
C GLY A 124 4.75 -17.54 -34.95
N THR A 125 5.56 -18.48 -34.46
CA THR A 125 5.33 -19.22 -33.20
C THR A 125 5.56 -18.37 -31.94
N THR A 126 5.36 -17.05 -32.02
CA THR A 126 5.59 -16.15 -30.89
C THR A 126 4.34 -16.11 -30.01
N THR A 127 4.53 -16.52 -28.77
CA THR A 127 3.51 -16.48 -27.71
C THR A 127 3.74 -15.25 -26.86
N THR A 128 2.72 -14.41 -26.71
CA THR A 128 2.76 -13.26 -25.79
C THR A 128 1.70 -13.43 -24.72
N SER A 129 2.14 -13.45 -23.47
CA SER A 129 1.27 -13.48 -22.29
C SER A 129 1.44 -12.18 -21.49
N ILE A 130 0.33 -11.56 -21.12
CA ILE A 130 0.33 -10.38 -20.24
C ILE A 130 -0.39 -10.74 -18.95
N LEU A 131 0.32 -10.64 -17.83
CA LEU A 131 -0.24 -10.71 -16.49
C LEU A 131 -0.51 -9.28 -16.00
N ASN A 132 -1.75 -9.01 -15.62
CA ASN A 132 -2.15 -7.68 -15.18
C ASN A 132 -2.94 -7.75 -13.87
N LEU A 133 -2.42 -7.06 -12.86
CA LEU A 133 -3.08 -6.78 -11.60
C LEU A 133 -3.66 -5.37 -11.67
N LYS A 134 -4.99 -5.28 -11.65
CA LYS A 134 -5.71 -4.00 -11.60
C LYS A 134 -5.25 -3.20 -10.38
N ALA A 135 -5.35 -1.87 -10.48
CA ALA A 135 -4.99 -0.99 -9.38
C ALA A 135 -5.85 -1.27 -8.13
N LEU A 136 -5.23 -1.76 -7.07
CA LEU A 136 -5.88 -2.07 -5.80
C LEU A 136 -5.64 -0.97 -4.78
N SER A 137 -6.66 -0.72 -3.96
CA SER A 137 -6.53 0.13 -2.78
C SER A 137 -5.85 -0.65 -1.67
N VAL A 138 -4.70 -0.14 -1.22
CA VAL A 138 -3.92 -0.72 -0.14
C VAL A 138 -3.70 0.33 0.92
N ARG A 139 -4.04 0.03 2.17
CA ARG A 139 -3.65 0.86 3.30
C ARG A 139 -2.34 0.31 3.85
N ALA A 140 -1.33 1.18 3.95
CA ALA A 140 0.00 0.82 4.40
C ALA A 140 0.35 1.56 5.69
N SER A 141 1.01 0.84 6.59
CA SER A 141 1.54 1.35 7.84
C SER A 141 2.97 0.84 8.02
N LEU A 142 3.87 1.69 8.52
CA LEU A 142 5.25 1.34 8.82
C LEU A 142 5.49 1.56 10.31
N VAL A 143 5.73 0.48 11.03
CA VAL A 143 5.98 0.49 12.48
C VAL A 143 7.31 -0.22 12.73
N GLY A 144 8.32 0.56 13.13
CA GLY A 144 9.69 0.06 13.22
C GLY A 144 10.18 -0.48 11.87
N ASP A 145 10.61 -1.74 11.87
CA ASP A 145 11.09 -2.45 10.67
C ASP A 145 10.00 -3.26 9.96
N ALA A 146 8.73 -3.06 10.28
CA ALA A 146 7.62 -3.82 9.71
C ALA A 146 6.68 -2.93 8.90
N LEU A 147 6.48 -3.30 7.63
CA LEU A 147 5.50 -2.74 6.72
C LEU A 147 4.24 -3.61 6.76
N PHE A 148 3.14 -3.03 7.22
CA PHE A 148 1.82 -3.65 7.27
C PHE A 148 0.99 -3.17 6.08
N LEU A 149 0.32 -4.11 5.41
CA LEU A 149 -0.53 -3.87 4.25
C LEU A 149 -1.92 -4.46 4.51
N ASP A 150 -2.92 -3.59 4.47
CA ASP A 150 -4.32 -3.96 4.41
C ASP A 150 -4.79 -3.79 2.96
N ILE A 151 -5.18 -4.89 2.32
CA ILE A 151 -5.55 -4.94 0.92
C ILE A 151 -7.06 -4.92 0.82
N PHE A 152 -7.59 -3.95 0.09
CA PHE A 152 -9.03 -3.74 -0.05
C PHE A 152 -9.50 -4.13 -1.44
N ARG A 153 -10.55 -4.94 -1.47
CA ARG A 153 -11.29 -5.28 -2.68
C ARG A 153 -12.56 -4.45 -2.74
N LYS A 154 -12.94 -4.00 -3.93
CA LYS A 154 -14.26 -3.40 -4.13
C LYS A 154 -15.31 -4.50 -3.99
N GLU A 155 -16.30 -4.30 -3.15
CA GLU A 155 -17.47 -5.18 -3.08
C GLU A 155 -18.16 -5.14 -4.45
N GLU A 156 -18.19 -6.27 -5.15
CA GLU A 156 -18.91 -6.40 -6.42
C GLU A 156 -20.41 -6.50 -6.07
N GLU A 157 -21.24 -5.67 -6.71
CA GLU A 157 -22.72 -5.81 -6.72
C GLU A 157 -23.16 -7.06 -7.47
#